data_AF-A0A7C6KRM3-F1
#
_entry.id   AF-A0A7C6KRM3-F1
#
_cell.length_a   1.000
_cell.length_b   1.000
_cell.length_c   1.000
_cell.angle_alpha   90.00
_cell.angle_beta   90.00
_cell.angle_gamma   90.00
#
_symmetry.space_group_name_H-M   'P 1'
#
loop_
_entity.id
_entity.type
_entity.pdbx_description
1 polymer ?
#
loop_
_entity_poly.entity_id
_entity_poly.type
_entity_poly.pdbx_seq_one_letter_code
_entity_poly.pdbx_strand_id
1 'polypeptide(L)'
;MKPSPPEPLHPIYLSLSEEQWEEKLQRSKELASPCVLCGRRCHAMRFELLENTETVRRSTKGICETQDKAVVASAGPHFGEEPPLVGRKGSGTIFFTGCNLKCIFCQNYDIAHLHHGQVVSDE
;
A
#
# COMPACT_ATOMS: atom_id res chain seq x y z
N MET A 1 7.59 -18.34 -39.08
CA MET A 1 6.35 -17.84 -38.44
C MET A 1 6.71 -17.27 -37.09
N LYS A 2 6.31 -16.02 -36.79
CA LYS A 2 6.36 -15.53 -35.40
C LYS A 2 5.27 -16.27 -34.62
N PRO A 3 5.56 -16.79 -33.41
CA PRO A 3 4.53 -17.38 -32.58
C PRO A 3 3.42 -16.35 -32.32
N SER A 4 2.17 -16.81 -32.30
CA SER A 4 1.04 -15.99 -31.91
C SER A 4 1.28 -15.41 -30.51
N PRO A 5 0.89 -14.15 -30.25
CA PRO A 5 0.99 -13.60 -28.90
C PRO A 5 0.21 -14.49 -27.92
N PRO A 6 0.73 -14.72 -26.72
CA PRO A 6 -0.02 -15.43 -25.68
C PRO A 6 -1.34 -14.71 -25.44
N GLU A 7 -2.39 -15.46 -25.11
CA GLU A 7 -3.67 -14.87 -24.71
C GLU A 7 -3.47 -13.82 -23.61
N PRO A 8 -4.28 -12.74 -23.59
CA PRO A 8 -4.14 -11.68 -22.61
C PRO A 8 -4.26 -12.27 -21.21
N LEU A 9 -3.17 -12.17 -20.44
CA LEU A 9 -3.12 -12.58 -19.05
C LEU A 9 -4.14 -11.74 -18.28
N HIS A 10 -5.25 -12.35 -17.91
CA HIS A 10 -6.24 -11.72 -17.04
C HIS A 10 -5.69 -11.64 -15.62
N PRO A 11 -5.92 -10.54 -14.88
CA PRO A 11 -5.47 -10.45 -13.49
C PRO A 11 -6.06 -11.59 -12.64
N ILE A 12 -5.18 -12.34 -11.97
CA ILE A 12 -5.54 -13.54 -11.20
C ILE A 12 -6.51 -13.21 -10.05
N TYR A 13 -6.43 -12.01 -9.49
CA TYR A 13 -7.32 -11.61 -8.40
C TYR A 13 -8.81 -11.60 -8.81
N LEU A 14 -9.11 -11.46 -10.11
CA LEU A 14 -10.48 -11.47 -10.62
C LEU A 14 -11.05 -12.89 -10.75
N SER A 15 -10.24 -13.94 -10.58
CA SER A 15 -10.71 -15.33 -10.57
C SER A 15 -10.87 -15.89 -9.15
N LEU A 16 -10.74 -15.05 -8.12
CA LEU A 16 -10.89 -15.48 -6.73
C LEU A 16 -12.37 -15.59 -6.38
N SER A 17 -12.75 -16.61 -5.61
CA SER A 17 -14.05 -16.64 -4.94
C SER A 17 -14.09 -15.64 -3.79
N GLU A 18 -15.30 -15.30 -3.32
CA GLU A 18 -15.50 -14.46 -2.13
C GLU A 18 -14.78 -15.04 -0.89
N GLU A 19 -14.83 -16.37 -0.71
CA GLU A 19 -14.13 -17.05 0.38
C GLU A 19 -12.61 -16.86 0.29
N GLN A 20 -12.04 -17.02 -0.90
CA GLN A 20 -10.60 -16.81 -1.12
C GLN A 20 -10.20 -15.34 -0.96
N TRP A 21 -11.10 -14.41 -1.28
CA TRP A 21 -10.89 -12.99 -1.07
C TRP A 21 -10.83 -12.65 0.41
N GLU A 22 -11.82 -13.11 1.19
CA GLU A 22 -11.88 -12.89 2.62
C GLU A 22 -10.70 -13.53 3.36
N GLU A 23 -10.31 -14.75 2.98
CA GLU A 23 -9.11 -15.41 3.53
C GLU A 23 -7.85 -14.55 3.34
N LYS A 24 -7.66 -14.00 2.13
CA LYS A 24 -6.50 -13.13 1.83
C LYS A 24 -6.57 -11.82 2.58
N LEU A 25 -7.75 -11.23 2.72
CA LEU A 25 -7.96 -9.99 3.46
C LEU A 25 -7.63 -10.19 4.94
N GLN A 26 -8.16 -11.26 5.54
CA GLN A 26 -7.88 -11.63 6.92
C GLN A 26 -6.38 -11.86 7.13
N ARG A 27 -5.74 -12.61 6.23
CA ARG A 27 -4.29 -12.84 6.29
C ARG A 27 -3.47 -11.55 6.21
N SER A 28 -3.90 -10.61 5.37
CA SER A 28 -3.26 -9.29 5.26
C SER A 28 -3.37 -8.51 6.58
N LYS A 29 -4.54 -8.52 7.23
CA LYS A 29 -4.77 -7.87 8.53
C LYS A 29 -3.87 -8.45 9.63
N GLU A 30 -3.72 -9.77 9.67
CA GLU A 30 -2.82 -10.47 10.60
C GLU A 30 -1.34 -10.05 10.43
N LEU A 31 -0.88 -9.91 9.18
CA LEU A 31 0.49 -9.47 8.88
C LEU A 31 0.70 -7.97 9.19
N ALA A 32 -0.36 -7.18 9.24
CA ALA A 32 -0.32 -5.77 9.52
C ALA A 32 -0.39 -5.45 11.03
N SER A 33 -0.87 -6.37 11.88
CA SER A 33 -1.02 -6.13 13.32
C SER A 33 -0.76 -7.41 14.15
N PRO A 34 0.46 -7.63 14.66
CA PRO A 34 1.62 -6.74 14.64
C PRO A 34 2.33 -6.68 13.27
N CYS A 35 2.63 -5.47 12.79
CA CYS A 35 3.13 -5.24 11.43
C CYS A 35 4.50 -5.87 11.13
N VAL A 36 4.52 -6.79 10.16
CA VAL A 36 5.72 -7.45 9.62
C VAL A 36 5.90 -7.26 8.11
N LEU A 37 5.13 -6.35 7.50
CA LEU A 37 5.06 -6.17 6.04
C LEU A 37 6.34 -5.63 5.39
N CYS A 38 7.18 -4.91 6.15
CA CYS A 38 8.45 -4.40 5.63
C CYS A 38 9.64 -5.02 6.36
N GLY A 39 10.84 -4.87 5.80
CA GLY A 39 12.08 -5.44 6.35
C GLY A 39 12.43 -4.98 7.77
N ARG A 40 11.78 -3.93 8.29
CA ARG A 40 11.98 -3.47 9.67
C ARG A 40 11.16 -4.24 10.72
N ARG A 41 10.10 -4.94 10.31
CA ARG A 41 9.20 -5.69 11.21
C ARG A 41 8.88 -4.89 12.49
N CYS A 42 8.31 -3.70 12.32
CA CYS A 42 8.16 -2.75 13.43
C CYS A 42 7.15 -3.18 14.50
N HIS A 43 6.37 -4.24 14.26
CA HIS A 43 5.35 -4.77 15.17
C HIS A 43 4.27 -3.76 15.59
N ALA A 44 4.14 -2.64 14.87
CA ALA A 44 3.09 -1.66 15.08
C ALA A 44 1.71 -2.29 14.86
N MET A 45 0.73 -1.87 15.66
CA MET A 45 -0.66 -2.30 15.53
C MET A 45 -1.36 -1.33 14.59
N ARG A 46 -1.70 -1.75 13.37
CA ARG A 46 -2.37 -0.89 12.40
C ARG A 46 -3.86 -0.80 12.66
N PHE A 47 -4.47 -1.94 13.00
CA PHE A 47 -5.88 -2.06 13.31
C PHE A 47 -6.08 -2.15 14.82
N GLU A 48 -7.21 -1.61 15.31
CA GLU A 48 -7.68 -1.93 16.64
C GLU A 48 -8.14 -3.40 16.63
N LEU A 49 -7.56 -4.20 17.53
CA LEU A 49 -7.95 -5.59 17.69
C LEU A 49 -8.55 -5.76 19.08
N LEU A 50 -9.71 -6.42 19.11
CA LEU A 50 -10.29 -6.95 20.34
C LEU A 50 -9.56 -8.27 20.62
N GLU A 51 -8.80 -8.33 21.70
CA GLU A 51 -8.36 -9.62 22.24
C GLU A 51 -9.50 -10.20 23.10
N ASN A 52 -9.48 -11.51 23.36
CA ASN A 52 -10.49 -12.26 24.11
C ASN A 52 -10.53 -11.90 25.62
N THR A 53 -9.99 -10.75 25.95
CA THR A 53 -9.78 -10.12 27.26
C THR A 53 -10.15 -8.66 27.04
N GLU A 54 -10.84 -7.99 27.96
CA GLU A 54 -11.33 -6.60 27.86
C GLU A 54 -10.26 -5.51 27.55
N THR A 55 -9.02 -5.90 27.27
CA THR A 55 -7.90 -5.07 26.84
C THR A 55 -7.96 -4.75 25.34
N VAL A 56 -8.38 -3.54 25.00
CA VAL A 56 -8.26 -2.97 23.65
C VAL A 56 -6.80 -2.56 23.38
N ARG A 57 -6.20 -3.08 22.31
CA ARG A 57 -4.89 -2.60 21.84
C ARG A 57 -5.08 -1.43 20.89
N ARG A 58 -4.67 -0.23 21.31
CA ARG A 58 -4.73 0.98 20.49
C ARG A 58 -3.77 0.87 19.29
N SER A 59 -4.18 1.43 18.16
CA SER A 59 -3.33 1.53 16.98
C SER A 59 -2.05 2.32 17.29
N THR A 60 -0.92 1.84 16.77
CA THR A 60 0.40 2.45 16.93
C THR A 60 1.07 2.66 15.57
N LYS A 61 1.92 3.69 15.51
CA LYS A 61 2.70 4.00 14.32
C LYS A 61 4.06 3.30 14.40
N GLY A 62 4.41 2.58 13.34
CA GLY A 62 5.79 2.19 13.08
C GLY A 62 6.61 3.37 12.54
N ILE A 63 7.88 3.13 12.21
CA ILE A 63 8.76 4.18 11.66
C ILE A 63 8.29 4.76 10.32
N CYS A 64 7.52 3.99 9.54
CA CYS A 64 6.92 4.50 8.30
C CYS A 64 5.69 5.37 8.54
N GLU A 65 5.20 5.45 9.80
CA GLU A 65 4.14 6.34 10.26
C GLU A 65 2.76 6.22 9.58
N THR A 66 2.61 5.29 8.64
CA THR A 66 1.33 4.85 8.05
C THR A 66 0.38 4.27 9.10
N GLN A 67 -0.92 4.22 8.82
CA GLN A 67 -1.95 3.67 9.72
C GLN A 67 -2.84 2.65 8.96
N ASP A 68 -4.05 2.41 9.43
CA ASP A 68 -5.09 1.59 8.79
C ASP A 68 -5.67 2.24 7.53
N LYS A 69 -5.73 3.57 7.49
CA LYS A 69 -6.18 4.32 6.32
C LYS A 69 -5.04 4.80 5.44
N ALA A 70 -5.28 4.79 4.12
CA ALA A 70 -4.36 5.36 3.16
C ALA A 70 -4.34 6.90 3.28
N VAL A 71 -3.17 7.48 3.07
CA VAL A 71 -2.98 8.93 2.99
C VAL A 71 -2.41 9.25 1.62
N VAL A 72 -3.20 9.92 0.79
CA VAL A 72 -2.86 10.25 -0.60
C VAL A 72 -2.32 11.67 -0.65
N ALA A 73 -1.10 11.81 -1.14
CA ALA A 73 -0.46 13.11 -1.34
C ALA A 73 -0.93 13.77 -2.65
N SER A 74 -1.02 12.99 -3.71
CA SER A 74 -1.51 13.43 -5.02
C SER A 74 -1.91 12.26 -5.91
N ALA A 75 -2.74 12.54 -6.90
CA ALA A 75 -3.11 11.60 -7.95
C ALA A 75 -3.20 12.36 -9.29
N GLY A 76 -2.64 11.79 -10.37
CA GLY A 76 -2.65 12.44 -11.67
C GLY A 76 -1.71 11.82 -12.70
N PRO A 77 -1.61 12.43 -13.90
CA PRO A 77 -0.68 11.98 -14.93
C PRO A 77 0.76 12.26 -14.51
N HIS A 78 1.60 11.23 -14.54
CA HIS A 78 3.01 11.29 -14.21
C HIS A 78 3.87 11.00 -15.44
N PHE A 79 4.77 11.94 -15.73
CA PHE A 79 5.67 11.92 -16.88
C PHE A 79 7.13 11.63 -16.49
N GLY A 80 7.38 11.32 -15.21
CA GLY A 80 8.72 11.02 -14.69
C GLY A 80 9.14 9.57 -14.83
N GLU A 81 8.22 8.68 -15.22
CA GLU A 81 8.53 7.27 -15.50
C GLU A 81 9.41 7.10 -16.76
N GLU A 82 9.95 5.90 -16.94
CA GLU A 82 10.68 5.55 -18.15
C GLU A 82 9.78 5.65 -19.40
N PRO A 83 10.34 6.00 -20.59
CA PRO A 83 9.58 6.15 -21.83
C PRO A 83 8.55 5.04 -22.16
N PRO A 84 8.84 3.73 -21.96
CA PRO A 84 7.84 2.69 -22.21
C PRO A 84 6.62 2.71 -21.28
N LEU A 85 6.70 3.37 -20.11
CA LEU A 85 5.63 3.41 -19.10
C LEU A 85 4.79 4.70 -19.16
N VAL A 86 5.38 5.81 -19.63
CA VAL A 86 4.70 7.12 -19.73
C VAL A 86 3.59 7.13 -20.78
N GLY A 87 3.77 6.38 -21.87
CA GLY A 87 2.85 6.40 -23.00
C GLY A 87 2.67 7.82 -23.59
N ARG A 88 1.46 8.16 -24.02
CA ARG A 88 1.15 9.48 -24.65
C ARG A 88 0.57 10.52 -23.69
N LYS A 89 0.03 10.10 -22.55
CA LYS A 89 -0.75 10.96 -21.64
C LYS A 89 -0.20 10.96 -20.21
N GLY A 90 1.00 10.43 -20.01
CA GLY A 90 1.51 10.15 -18.68
C GLY A 90 1.01 8.80 -18.18
N SER A 91 1.76 8.22 -17.25
CA SER A 91 1.31 7.11 -16.44
C SER A 91 0.30 7.62 -15.41
N GLY A 92 -0.74 6.85 -15.11
CA GLY A 92 -1.64 7.18 -14.00
C GLY A 92 -0.95 6.84 -12.68
N THR A 93 -0.65 7.86 -11.87
CA THR A 93 0.09 7.67 -10.62
C THR A 93 -0.69 8.21 -9.44
N ILE A 94 -0.65 7.45 -8.33
CA ILE A 94 -1.13 7.85 -7.01
C ILE A 94 0.08 7.83 -6.08
N PHE A 95 0.41 8.98 -5.51
CA PHE A 95 1.46 9.10 -4.51
C PHE A 95 0.87 8.94 -3.12
N PHE A 96 1.28 7.86 -2.43
CA PHE A 96 0.97 7.66 -1.02
C PHE A 96 2.02 8.30 -0.13
N THR A 97 1.63 8.44 1.12
CA THR A 97 2.38 9.13 2.15
C THR A 97 3.01 8.12 3.13
N GLY A 98 4.22 8.41 3.61
CA GLY A 98 4.97 7.59 4.56
C GLY A 98 5.87 6.54 3.90
N CYS A 99 7.08 6.37 4.44
CA CYS A 99 8.07 5.43 3.91
C CYS A 99 8.88 4.76 5.03
N ASN A 100 9.11 3.45 4.92
CA ASN A 100 9.91 2.70 5.89
C ASN A 100 11.43 2.84 5.70
N LEU A 101 11.92 3.39 4.59
CA LEU A 101 13.37 3.52 4.36
C LEU A 101 13.97 4.72 5.11
N LYS A 102 13.28 5.88 5.06
CA LYS A 102 13.72 7.17 5.63
C LYS A 102 15.09 7.63 5.08
N CYS A 103 15.22 7.67 3.75
CA CYS A 103 16.47 8.02 3.05
C CYS A 103 16.89 9.48 3.32
N ILE A 104 18.19 9.72 3.52
CA ILE A 104 18.73 11.09 3.71
C ILE A 104 18.66 11.94 2.44
N PHE A 105 18.65 11.31 1.25
CA PHE A 105 18.52 11.93 -0.07
C PHE A 105 17.15 11.61 -0.70
N CYS A 106 16.08 11.65 0.11
CA CYS A 106 14.74 11.34 -0.38
C CYS A 106 14.23 12.42 -1.34
N GLN A 107 13.99 12.06 -2.61
CA GLN A 107 13.39 12.96 -3.60
C GLN A 107 11.95 13.34 -3.24
N ASN A 108 11.25 12.48 -2.51
CA ASN A 108 9.87 12.64 -2.08
C ASN A 108 9.78 12.97 -0.59
N TYR A 109 10.75 13.74 -0.05
CA TYR A 109 10.88 14.01 1.38
C TYR A 109 9.57 14.50 2.02
N ASP A 110 8.88 15.45 1.39
CA ASP A 110 7.66 16.05 1.91
C ASP A 110 6.56 15.01 2.18
N ILE A 111 6.41 14.01 1.32
CA ILE A 111 5.37 12.99 1.46
C ILE A 111 5.87 11.75 2.21
N ALA A 112 7.16 11.42 2.12
CA ALA A 112 7.75 10.24 2.76
C ALA A 112 8.13 10.46 4.24
N HIS A 113 8.56 11.68 4.58
CA HIS A 113 9.01 12.05 5.92
C HIS A 113 8.00 12.94 6.65
N LEU A 114 7.48 13.99 6.00
CA LEU A 114 6.59 14.97 6.65
C LEU A 114 5.11 14.58 6.62
N HIS A 115 4.78 13.47 5.98
CA HIS A 115 3.43 12.93 5.88
C HIS A 115 2.39 13.86 5.24
N HIS A 116 2.81 14.68 4.27
CA HIS A 116 1.88 15.56 3.58
C HIS A 116 0.92 14.79 2.66
N GLY A 117 -0.38 14.93 2.89
CA GLY A 117 -1.44 14.33 2.09
C GLY A 117 -2.79 14.39 2.80
N GLN A 118 -3.78 13.70 2.23
CA GLN A 118 -5.13 13.61 2.77
C GLN A 118 -5.48 12.16 3.05
N VAL A 119 -6.08 11.92 4.23
CA VAL A 119 -6.66 10.61 4.55
C VAL A 119 -7.82 10.37 3.58
N VAL A 120 -7.85 9.21 2.95
CA VAL A 120 -8.94 8.78 2.07
C VAL A 120 -9.62 7.56 2.66
N SER A 121 -10.87 7.32 2.27
CA SER A 121 -11.60 6.09 2.62
C SER A 121 -11.80 5.23 1.37
N ASP A 122 -12.09 3.96 1.60
CA ASP A 122 -12.31 2.92 0.59
C ASP A 122 -13.80 2.74 0.24
N GLU A 123 -14.67 3.60 0.77
CA GLU A 123 -16.11 3.71 0.44
C GLU A 123 -16.40 4.79 -0.61
#